data_AF-A0A6P1DL06-F1
#
_entry.id   AF-A0A6P1DL06-F1
#
_cell.length_a   1.000
_cell.length_b   1.000
_cell.length_c   1.000
_cell.angle_alpha   90.00
_cell.angle_beta   90.00
_cell.angle_gamma   90.00
#
_symmetry.space_group_name_H-M   'P 1'
#
loop_
_entity.id
_entity.type
_entity.pdbx_description
1 polymer ?
#
loop_
_entity_poly.entity_id
_entity_poly.type
_entity_poly.pdbx_seq_one_letter_code
_entity_poly.pdbx_strand_id
1 'polypeptide(L)'
;MKTGKRNAQYQFFKTYEDPFFNITANVEVNNLYKYCKRNDLSFSLACMYVALKCANEITEFKLRFKDDKVYLYDAVNIGSTVLNDDLTFSFCDFKFQKSISEFDLKGKKVLENYKKGIVFDAQENELGIIHCSTIPWISFTGFKHARKGEEALQGIPKLVFGKIFTENDIKKIPFSVEVHHALMDGYHVGLLYEKMQKFINELV
;
A
#
# COMPACT_ATOMS: atom_id res chain seq x y z
N MET A 1 20.22 0.73 -12.39
CA MET A 1 21.19 0.32 -11.35
C MET A 1 21.72 -1.08 -11.66
N LYS A 2 23.04 -1.32 -11.55
CA LYS A 2 23.54 -2.67 -11.27
C LYS A 2 23.01 -3.02 -9.87
N THR A 3 22.17 -4.04 -9.75
CA THR A 3 21.61 -4.57 -8.51
C THR A 3 22.72 -5.15 -7.63
N GLY A 4 23.54 -4.28 -7.01
CA GLY A 4 24.89 -4.60 -6.51
C GLY A 4 25.01 -5.67 -5.42
N LYS A 5 23.91 -6.12 -4.81
CA LYS A 5 23.89 -7.26 -3.87
C LYS A 5 22.83 -8.32 -4.19
N ARG A 6 21.70 -7.93 -4.79
CA ARG A 6 20.58 -8.83 -5.11
C ARG A 6 20.50 -9.23 -6.59
N ASN A 7 21.56 -9.03 -7.38
CA ASN A 7 21.52 -9.33 -8.83
C ASN A 7 21.20 -10.81 -9.11
N ALA A 8 21.74 -11.75 -8.33
CA ALA A 8 21.46 -13.17 -8.52
C ALA A 8 19.97 -13.49 -8.32
N GLN A 9 19.39 -13.01 -7.21
CA GLN A 9 17.97 -13.16 -6.89
C GLN A 9 17.08 -12.46 -7.93
N TYR A 10 17.49 -11.27 -8.38
CA TYR A 10 16.80 -10.54 -9.44
C TYR A 10 16.75 -11.36 -10.74
N GLN A 11 17.90 -11.86 -11.22
CA GLN A 11 17.95 -12.66 -12.45
C GLN A 11 17.17 -13.98 -12.33
N PHE A 12 17.12 -14.56 -11.13
CA PHE A 12 16.41 -15.80 -10.87
C PHE A 12 14.89 -15.61 -10.85
N PHE A 13 14.38 -14.66 -10.06
CA PHE A 13 12.93 -14.49 -9.91
C PHE A 13 12.27 -13.74 -11.07
N LYS A 14 13.00 -12.94 -11.85
CA LYS A 14 12.40 -12.21 -12.99
C LYS A 14 11.89 -13.14 -14.11
N THR A 15 12.34 -14.40 -14.13
CA THR A 15 11.97 -15.38 -15.17
C THR A 15 10.78 -16.25 -14.78
N TYR A 16 10.22 -16.05 -13.59
CA TYR A 16 9.09 -16.84 -13.12
C TYR A 16 7.81 -16.38 -13.82
N GLU A 17 6.91 -17.34 -14.11
CA GLU A 17 5.56 -17.04 -14.61
C GLU A 17 4.75 -16.25 -13.57
N ASP A 18 4.83 -16.66 -12.30
CA ASP A 18 4.34 -15.89 -11.16
C ASP A 18 5.52 -15.53 -10.23
N PRO A 19 6.11 -14.32 -10.40
CA PRO A 19 7.23 -13.88 -9.59
C PRO A 19 6.81 -13.19 -8.28
N PHE A 20 5.52 -13.18 -7.93
CA PHE A 20 5.02 -12.44 -6.79
C PHE A 20 4.75 -13.36 -5.60
N PHE A 21 4.80 -12.79 -4.40
CA PHE A 21 4.41 -13.47 -3.18
C PHE A 21 3.64 -12.51 -2.25
N ASN A 22 2.80 -13.09 -1.40
CA ASN A 22 1.96 -12.35 -0.46
C ASN A 22 2.26 -12.75 0.97
N ILE A 23 2.38 -11.76 1.85
CA ILE A 23 2.43 -11.97 3.30
C ILE A 23 1.25 -11.22 3.91
N THR A 24 0.44 -11.95 4.66
CA THR A 24 -0.68 -11.40 5.43
C THR A 24 -0.40 -11.54 6.91
N ALA A 25 -0.43 -10.41 7.63
CA ALA A 25 -0.30 -10.39 9.08
C ALA A 25 -1.17 -9.27 9.66
N ASN A 26 -1.43 -9.35 10.97
CA ASN A 26 -2.20 -8.35 11.68
C ASN A 26 -1.30 -7.21 12.15
N VAL A 27 -1.77 -5.97 11.98
CA VAL A 27 -1.13 -4.76 12.56
C VAL A 27 -1.97 -4.29 13.74
N GLU A 28 -1.33 -3.98 14.87
CA GLU A 28 -2.02 -3.40 16.02
C GLU A 28 -2.25 -1.90 15.78
N VAL A 29 -3.52 -1.49 15.78
CA VAL A 29 -3.95 -0.15 15.35
C VAL A 29 -4.65 0.65 16.44
N ASN A 30 -4.58 0.20 17.71
CA ASN A 30 -5.25 0.88 18.81
C ASN A 30 -4.84 2.36 18.95
N ASN A 31 -3.53 2.64 18.89
CA ASN A 31 -3.02 4.00 18.99
C ASN A 31 -3.40 4.84 17.78
N LEU A 32 -3.29 4.29 16.56
CA LEU A 32 -3.75 4.97 15.34
C LEU A 32 -5.24 5.32 15.40
N TYR A 33 -6.06 4.38 15.85
CA TYR A 33 -7.51 4.58 15.97
C TYR A 33 -7.86 5.67 16.98
N LYS A 34 -7.22 5.68 18.16
CA LYS A 34 -7.37 6.76 19.16
C LYS A 34 -6.87 8.10 18.64
N TYR A 35 -5.72 8.10 17.97
CA TYR A 35 -5.13 9.29 17.36
C TYR A 35 -6.08 9.91 16.33
N CYS A 36 -6.65 9.09 15.45
CA CYS A 36 -7.62 9.56 14.46
C CYS A 36 -8.86 10.19 15.12
N LYS A 37 -9.42 9.55 16.16
CA LYS A 37 -10.58 10.10 16.88
C LYS A 37 -10.31 11.44 17.55
N ARG A 38 -9.14 11.61 18.18
CA ARG A 38 -8.79 12.86 18.87
C ARG A 38 -8.51 14.02 17.90
N ASN A 39 -8.03 13.71 16.70
CA ASN A 39 -7.59 14.70 15.72
C ASN A 39 -8.55 14.84 14.51
N ASP A 40 -9.74 14.24 14.57
CA ASP A 40 -10.75 14.25 13.50
C ASP A 40 -10.22 13.78 12.12
N LEU A 41 -9.39 12.73 12.14
CA LEU A 41 -8.81 12.14 10.93
C LEU A 41 -9.61 10.92 10.47
N SER A 42 -9.68 10.72 9.15
CA SER A 42 -10.23 9.50 8.58
C SER A 42 -9.30 8.32 8.87
N PHE A 43 -9.83 7.28 9.52
CA PHE A 43 -9.05 6.09 9.85
C PHE A 43 -8.54 5.36 8.60
N SER A 44 -9.29 5.34 7.50
CA SER A 44 -8.84 4.70 6.25
C SER A 44 -7.69 5.47 5.59
N LEU A 45 -7.79 6.80 5.50
CA LEU A 45 -6.72 7.65 4.98
C LEU A 45 -5.48 7.56 5.86
N ALA A 46 -5.66 7.50 7.18
CA ALA A 46 -4.59 7.30 8.15
C ALA A 46 -3.86 5.96 7.97
N CYS A 47 -4.58 4.84 7.80
CA CYS A 47 -3.98 3.54 7.49
C CYS A 47 -3.16 3.59 6.20
N MET A 48 -3.70 4.17 5.13
CA MET A 48 -2.99 4.35 3.86
C MET A 48 -1.74 5.21 4.02
N TYR A 49 -1.82 6.32 4.76
CA TYR A 49 -0.68 7.18 5.06
C TYR A 49 0.43 6.42 5.78
N VAL A 50 0.11 5.64 6.82
CA VAL A 50 1.10 4.88 7.59
C VAL A 50 1.84 3.90 6.68
N ALA A 51 1.10 3.10 5.90
CA ALA A 51 1.71 2.16 4.97
C ALA A 51 2.55 2.87 3.90
N LEU A 52 2.04 3.95 3.30
CA LEU A 52 2.74 4.71 2.26
C LEU A 52 4.01 5.39 2.79
N LYS A 53 3.95 5.99 3.98
CA LYS A 53 5.09 6.61 4.65
C LYS A 53 6.19 5.57 4.89
N CYS A 54 5.84 4.45 5.51
CA CYS A 54 6.82 3.40 5.82
C CYS A 54 7.38 2.74 4.55
N ALA A 55 6.57 2.56 3.51
CA ALA A 55 7.03 2.07 2.21
C ALA A 55 8.02 3.05 1.54
N ASN A 56 7.77 4.36 1.63
CA ASN A 56 8.68 5.38 1.08
C ASN A 56 10.05 5.43 1.76
N GLU A 57 10.15 4.93 2.99
CA GLU A 57 11.41 4.77 3.75
C GLU A 57 12.19 3.50 3.39
N ILE A 58 11.61 2.59 2.58
CA ILE A 58 12.24 1.34 2.15
C ILE A 58 12.50 1.42 0.65
N THR A 59 13.77 1.38 0.26
CA THR A 59 14.21 1.55 -1.14
C THR A 59 13.48 0.60 -2.09
N GLU A 60 13.29 -0.65 -1.70
CA GLU A 60 12.75 -1.71 -2.53
C GLU A 60 11.27 -1.47 -2.88
N PHE A 61 10.49 -0.85 -2.00
CA PHE A 61 9.09 -0.47 -2.30
C PHE A 61 8.98 0.66 -3.33
N LYS A 62 10.10 1.33 -3.65
CA LYS A 62 10.19 2.39 -4.67
C LYS A 62 10.84 1.93 -5.97
N LEU A 63 11.15 0.64 -6.11
CA LEU A 63 11.70 0.07 -7.34
C LEU A 63 10.59 -0.34 -8.31
N ARG A 64 10.76 -0.07 -9.61
CA ARG A 64 9.83 -0.51 -10.67
C ARG A 64 10.56 -1.05 -11.87
N PHE A 65 9.87 -1.89 -12.63
CA PHE A 65 10.29 -2.30 -13.96
C PHE A 65 9.74 -1.34 -15.00
N LYS A 66 10.60 -0.94 -15.94
CA LYS A 66 10.23 -0.20 -17.15
C LYS A 66 11.27 -0.49 -18.23
N ASP A 67 10.82 -0.90 -19.41
CA ASP A 67 11.70 -1.21 -20.56
C ASP A 67 12.88 -2.14 -20.18
N ASP A 68 12.58 -3.25 -19.50
CA ASP A 68 13.54 -4.24 -18.99
C ASP A 68 14.62 -3.71 -18.01
N LYS A 69 14.40 -2.50 -17.47
CA LYS A 69 15.29 -1.85 -16.51
C LYS A 69 14.59 -1.62 -15.19
N VAL A 70 15.39 -1.59 -14.13
CA VAL A 70 14.94 -1.24 -12.78
C VAL A 70 15.19 0.24 -12.51
N TYR A 71 14.11 0.96 -12.21
CA TYR A 71 14.10 2.36 -11.82
C TYR A 71 13.80 2.51 -10.34
N LEU A 72 14.44 3.48 -9.69
CA LEU A 72 14.14 3.90 -8.32
C LEU A 72 13.44 5.25 -8.39
N TYR A 73 12.27 5.35 -7.76
CA TYR A 73 11.55 6.59 -7.60
C TYR A 73 11.99 7.31 -6.31
N ASP A 74 12.04 8.64 -6.34
CA ASP A 74 12.35 9.45 -5.16
C ASP A 74 11.32 9.22 -4.06
N ALA A 75 10.04 9.26 -4.45
CA ALA A 75 8.89 8.92 -3.65
C ALA A 75 7.83 8.22 -4.52
N VAL A 76 6.95 7.45 -3.88
CA VAL A 76 5.78 6.82 -4.49
C VAL A 76 4.49 7.32 -3.87
N ASN A 77 3.44 7.38 -4.67
CA ASN A 77 2.07 7.70 -4.27
C ASN A 77 1.29 6.42 -3.95
N ILE A 78 0.03 6.55 -3.50
CA ILE A 78 -0.86 5.38 -3.32
C ILE A 78 -2.15 5.59 -4.10
N GLY A 79 -2.51 4.62 -4.94
CA GLY A 79 -3.77 4.57 -5.65
C GLY A 79 -4.68 3.58 -4.94
N SER A 80 -5.92 3.97 -4.65
CA SER A 80 -6.84 3.10 -3.91
C SER A 80 -8.22 2.99 -4.52
N THR A 81 -8.84 1.82 -4.31
CA THR A 81 -10.24 1.59 -4.65
C THR A 81 -11.16 2.32 -3.66
N VAL A 82 -12.15 3.03 -4.21
CA VAL A 82 -13.21 3.72 -3.48
C VAL A 82 -14.53 3.09 -3.88
N LEU A 83 -15.30 2.64 -2.90
CA LEU A 83 -16.62 2.05 -3.12
C LEU A 83 -17.63 3.14 -3.45
N ASN A 84 -18.42 2.89 -4.49
CA ASN A 84 -19.52 3.71 -4.92
C ASN A 84 -20.84 3.32 -4.22
N ASP A 85 -21.82 4.20 -4.25
CA ASP A 85 -23.13 3.94 -3.63
C ASP A 85 -23.88 2.76 -4.30
N ASP A 86 -23.56 2.44 -5.55
CA ASP A 86 -24.08 1.30 -6.31
C ASP A 86 -23.28 0.00 -6.11
N LEU A 87 -22.35 -0.01 -5.14
CA LEU A 87 -21.44 -1.13 -4.82
C LEU A 87 -20.39 -1.46 -5.90
N THR A 88 -20.28 -0.68 -6.96
CA THR A 88 -19.10 -0.71 -7.85
C THR A 88 -17.91 -0.03 -7.17
N PHE A 89 -16.73 -0.07 -7.78
CA PHE A 89 -15.55 0.61 -7.26
C PHE A 89 -14.89 1.47 -8.35
N SER A 90 -14.24 2.54 -7.89
CA SER A 90 -13.42 3.43 -8.72
C SER A 90 -12.04 3.58 -8.12
N PHE A 91 -11.10 4.11 -8.91
CA PHE A 91 -9.74 4.37 -8.46
C PHE A 91 -9.56 5.85 -8.11
N CYS A 92 -8.79 6.11 -7.06
CA CYS A 92 -8.38 7.45 -6.65
C CYS A 92 -6.91 7.44 -6.23
N ASP A 93 -6.15 8.42 -6.71
CA ASP A 93 -4.74 8.55 -6.34
C ASP A 93 -4.53 9.61 -5.25
N PHE A 94 -3.71 9.23 -4.28
CA PHE A 94 -3.36 10.03 -3.13
C PHE A 94 -1.85 10.29 -3.14
N LYS A 95 -1.49 11.56 -3.38
CA LYS A 95 -0.09 11.97 -3.39
C LYS A 95 0.52 11.86 -1.99
N PHE A 96 1.75 11.35 -1.90
CA PHE A 96 2.48 11.29 -0.63
C PHE A 96 2.62 12.68 0.00
N GLN A 97 2.40 12.76 1.31
CA GLN A 97 2.53 13.99 2.10
C GLN A 97 3.47 13.75 3.28
N LYS A 98 4.03 14.82 3.86
CA LYS A 98 5.01 14.72 4.95
C LYS A 98 4.37 14.41 6.30
N SER A 99 3.08 14.70 6.46
CA SER A 99 2.34 14.48 7.71
C SER A 99 0.99 13.80 7.47
N ILE A 100 0.50 13.09 8.50
CA ILE A 100 -0.79 12.38 8.45
C ILE A 100 -1.96 13.35 8.28
N SER A 101 -1.91 14.51 8.93
CA SER A 101 -2.96 15.55 8.84
C SER A 101 -3.02 16.17 7.45
N GLU A 102 -1.86 16.43 6.83
CA GLU A 102 -1.82 16.95 5.45
C GLU A 102 -2.33 15.89 4.44
N PHE A 103 -1.95 14.63 4.64
CA PHE A 103 -2.46 13.52 3.83
C PHE A 103 -3.97 13.37 3.96
N ASP A 104 -4.51 13.41 5.17
CA ASP A 104 -5.95 13.33 5.42
C ASP A 104 -6.71 14.51 4.77
N LEU A 105 -6.23 15.74 4.96
CA LEU A 105 -6.85 16.94 4.37
C LEU A 105 -6.89 16.86 2.84
N LYS A 106 -5.77 16.49 2.20
CA LYS A 106 -5.70 16.37 0.74
C LYS A 106 -6.49 15.15 0.23
N GLY A 107 -6.48 14.05 0.96
CA GLY A 107 -7.22 12.84 0.60
C GLY A 107 -8.73 13.03 0.70
N LYS A 108 -9.23 13.74 1.72
CA LYS A 108 -10.65 14.14 1.81
C LYS A 108 -11.07 14.96 0.58
N LYS A 109 -10.23 15.90 0.11
CA LYS A 109 -10.50 16.66 -1.13
C LYS A 109 -10.53 15.78 -2.38
N VAL A 110 -9.64 14.79 -2.50
CA VAL A 110 -9.68 13.81 -3.61
C VAL A 110 -11.02 13.07 -3.62
N LEU A 111 -11.44 12.56 -2.45
CA LEU A 111 -12.72 11.85 -2.31
C LEU A 111 -13.93 12.74 -2.58
N GLU A 112 -13.91 13.99 -2.13
CA GLU A 112 -14.98 14.97 -2.41
C GLU A 112 -15.10 15.30 -3.90
N ASN A 113 -13.96 15.51 -4.58
CA ASN A 113 -13.95 15.79 -6.02
C ASN A 113 -14.46 14.58 -6.82
N TYR A 114 -14.02 13.38 -6.43
CA TYR A 114 -14.50 12.14 -7.02
C TYR A 114 -16.03 12.01 -6.90
N LYS A 115 -16.60 12.23 -5.71
CA LYS A 115 -18.06 12.21 -5.49
C LYS A 115 -18.83 13.25 -6.31
N LYS A 116 -18.19 14.35 -6.71
CA LYS A 116 -18.78 15.39 -7.57
C LYS A 116 -18.69 15.04 -9.07
N GLY A 117 -18.21 13.85 -9.42
CA GLY A 117 -18.05 13.44 -10.82
C GLY A 117 -16.93 14.20 -11.55
N ILE A 118 -16.02 14.84 -10.81
CA ILE A 118 -14.81 15.41 -11.42
C ILE A 118 -13.96 14.21 -11.85
N VAL A 119 -13.92 13.98 -13.15
CA VAL A 119 -13.28 12.80 -13.75
C VAL A 119 -11.84 12.73 -13.28
N PHE A 120 -11.57 11.68 -12.53
CA PHE A 120 -10.22 11.27 -12.20
C PHE A 120 -9.64 10.61 -13.45
N ASP A 121 -8.61 11.22 -14.02
CA ASP A 121 -7.80 10.61 -15.07
C ASP A 121 -6.89 9.60 -14.37
N ALA A 122 -7.23 8.32 -14.49
CA ALA A 122 -6.38 7.26 -14.00
C ALA A 122 -5.05 7.39 -14.74
N GLN A 123 -3.98 7.76 -14.05
CA GLN A 123 -2.66 7.79 -14.65
C GLN A 123 -2.18 6.35 -14.82
N GLU A 124 -2.75 5.62 -15.78
CA GLU A 124 -2.46 4.21 -16.06
C GLU A 124 -0.97 3.96 -16.34
N ASN A 125 -0.22 5.02 -16.69
CA ASN A 125 1.22 4.99 -16.94
C ASN A 125 2.08 5.43 -15.73
N GLU A 126 1.49 5.83 -14.59
CA GLU A 126 2.24 6.21 -13.40
C GLU A 126 2.73 4.96 -12.65
N LEU A 127 3.96 4.53 -12.95
CA LEU A 127 4.58 3.42 -12.23
C LEU A 127 5.00 3.81 -10.80
N GLY A 128 5.10 5.10 -10.50
CA GLY A 128 5.49 5.66 -9.20
C GLY A 128 4.41 5.54 -8.12
N ILE A 129 3.60 4.49 -8.14
CA ILE A 129 2.44 4.29 -7.28
C ILE A 129 2.50 2.94 -6.56
N ILE A 130 1.77 2.81 -5.45
CA ILE A 130 1.42 1.54 -4.82
C ILE A 130 -0.09 1.37 -4.94
N HIS A 131 -0.56 0.20 -5.36
CA HIS A 131 -2.00 -0.07 -5.42
C HIS A 131 -2.51 -0.54 -4.06
N CYS A 132 -3.65 -0.02 -3.62
CA CYS A 132 -4.23 -0.30 -2.33
C CYS A 132 -5.71 -0.63 -2.42
N SER A 133 -6.14 -1.70 -1.77
CA SER A 133 -7.56 -2.02 -1.60
C SER A 133 -7.94 -2.05 -0.13
N THR A 134 -9.19 -1.71 0.15
CA THR A 134 -9.76 -1.89 1.49
C THR A 134 -10.97 -2.82 1.39
N ILE A 135 -10.98 -3.89 2.18
CA ILE A 135 -12.06 -4.86 2.26
C ILE A 135 -12.67 -4.75 3.67
N PRO A 136 -13.49 -3.71 3.94
CA PRO A 136 -13.92 -3.38 5.29
C PRO A 136 -14.94 -4.37 5.87
N TRP A 137 -15.40 -5.34 5.07
CA TRP A 137 -16.43 -6.32 5.49
C TRP A 137 -15.84 -7.59 6.10
N ILE A 138 -14.59 -7.93 5.77
CA ILE A 138 -13.99 -9.23 6.10
C ILE A 138 -12.67 -9.03 6.84
N SER A 139 -12.54 -9.66 8.01
CA SER A 139 -11.25 -9.78 8.71
C SER A 139 -10.53 -11.02 8.18
N PHE A 140 -9.86 -10.87 7.04
CA PHE A 140 -9.22 -12.00 6.35
C PHE A 140 -7.96 -12.50 7.06
N THR A 141 -7.60 -13.76 6.83
CA THR A 141 -6.34 -14.36 7.28
C THR A 141 -5.36 -14.62 6.12
N GLY A 142 -5.81 -14.44 4.88
CA GLY A 142 -5.01 -14.54 3.67
C GLY A 142 -5.68 -13.84 2.50
N PHE A 143 -4.89 -13.39 1.54
CA PHE A 143 -5.37 -12.69 0.35
C PHE A 143 -4.45 -12.96 -0.85
N LYS A 144 -5.02 -13.16 -2.03
CA LYS A 144 -4.31 -13.29 -3.31
C LYS A 144 -5.03 -12.45 -4.37
N HIS A 145 -4.28 -11.64 -5.12
CA HIS A 145 -4.85 -10.88 -6.23
C HIS A 145 -5.11 -11.78 -7.44
N ALA A 146 -6.23 -11.54 -8.14
CA ALA A 146 -6.37 -12.01 -9.51
C ALA A 146 -5.39 -11.25 -10.43
N ARG A 147 -4.95 -11.90 -11.51
CA ARG A 147 -3.97 -11.33 -12.44
C ARG A 147 -4.28 -11.63 -13.89
N LYS A 148 -3.82 -10.74 -14.76
CA LYS A 148 -3.95 -10.85 -16.22
C LYS A 148 -2.60 -11.16 -16.92
N GLY A 149 -1.49 -11.07 -16.21
CA GLY A 149 -0.14 -11.53 -16.62
C GLY A 149 0.87 -10.39 -16.81
N GLU A 150 0.43 -9.24 -17.30
CA GLU A 150 1.32 -8.09 -17.60
C GLU A 150 1.81 -7.35 -16.35
N GLU A 151 1.17 -7.55 -15.19
CA GLU A 151 1.52 -6.85 -13.94
C GLU A 151 2.97 -7.12 -13.50
N ALA A 152 3.52 -8.29 -13.86
CA ALA A 152 4.91 -8.65 -13.59
C ALA A 152 5.90 -7.68 -14.24
N LEU A 153 5.54 -7.07 -15.37
CA LEU A 153 6.39 -6.16 -16.13
C LEU A 153 6.55 -4.77 -15.48
N GLN A 154 5.80 -4.49 -14.41
CA GLN A 154 5.81 -3.19 -13.74
C GLN A 154 6.40 -3.26 -12.32
N GLY A 155 6.25 -4.39 -11.63
CA GLY A 155 6.77 -4.60 -10.28
C GLY A 155 6.11 -3.70 -9.22
N ILE A 156 4.89 -3.23 -9.46
CA ILE A 156 4.12 -2.35 -8.55
C ILE A 156 3.65 -3.16 -7.32
N PRO A 157 4.03 -2.77 -6.09
CA PRO A 157 3.49 -3.38 -4.87
C PRO A 157 1.98 -3.20 -4.74
N LYS A 158 1.31 -4.20 -4.18
CA LYS A 158 -0.12 -4.12 -3.85
C LYS A 158 -0.33 -4.35 -2.36
N LEU A 159 -1.17 -3.50 -1.76
CA LEU A 159 -1.50 -3.51 -0.35
C LEU A 159 -3.00 -3.74 -0.17
N VAL A 160 -3.39 -4.51 0.85
CA VAL A 160 -4.81 -4.72 1.16
C VAL A 160 -5.04 -4.61 2.66
N PHE A 161 -5.99 -3.77 3.05
CA PHE A 161 -6.48 -3.68 4.42
C PHE A 161 -7.80 -4.45 4.57
N GLY A 162 -7.93 -5.22 5.66
CA GLY A 162 -9.16 -5.92 6.01
C GLY A 162 -10.05 -5.13 6.96
N LYS A 163 -11.08 -5.81 7.47
CA LYS A 163 -11.94 -5.30 8.55
C LYS A 163 -11.17 -5.28 9.86
N ILE A 164 -11.21 -4.15 10.56
CA ILE A 164 -10.71 -4.02 11.93
C ILE A 164 -11.48 -4.96 12.90
N PHE A 165 -10.75 -5.61 13.79
CA PHE A 165 -11.32 -6.45 14.84
C PHE A 165 -10.62 -6.17 16.19
N THR A 166 -11.17 -6.72 17.27
CA THR A 166 -10.57 -6.60 18.61
C THR A 166 -10.26 -8.00 19.13
N GLU A 167 -9.04 -8.20 19.61
CA GLU A 167 -8.55 -9.44 20.22
C GLU A 167 -7.75 -9.07 21.47
N ASN A 168 -8.07 -9.65 22.62
CA ASN A 168 -7.44 -9.34 23.92
C ASN A 168 -7.39 -7.83 24.20
N ASP A 169 -8.51 -7.13 23.99
CA ASP A 169 -8.66 -5.67 24.13
C ASP A 169 -7.78 -4.80 23.21
N ILE A 170 -7.06 -5.41 22.27
CA ILE A 170 -6.22 -4.74 21.28
C ILE A 170 -6.94 -4.71 19.93
N LYS A 171 -7.06 -3.50 19.35
CA LYS A 171 -7.58 -3.35 17.98
C LYS A 171 -6.52 -3.76 16.98
N LYS A 172 -6.87 -4.68 16.08
CA LYS A 172 -6.01 -5.21 15.03
C LYS A 172 -6.68 -5.07 13.67
N ILE A 173 -5.88 -4.94 12.62
CA ILE A 173 -6.35 -4.96 11.24
C ILE A 173 -5.52 -5.97 10.43
N PRO A 174 -6.15 -6.86 9.66
CA PRO A 174 -5.43 -7.66 8.69
C PRO A 174 -4.84 -6.77 7.61
N PHE A 175 -3.57 -6.96 7.32
CA PHE A 175 -2.85 -6.26 6.28
C PHE A 175 -2.18 -7.30 5.38
N SER A 176 -2.33 -7.15 4.07
CA SER A 176 -1.69 -8.00 3.08
C SER A 176 -0.74 -7.18 2.22
N VAL A 177 0.45 -7.72 2.00
CA VAL A 177 1.50 -7.09 1.19
C VAL A 177 1.88 -8.08 0.10
N GLU A 178 1.58 -7.73 -1.15
CA GLU A 178 1.96 -8.45 -2.36
C GLU A 178 3.06 -7.69 -3.10
N VAL A 179 4.18 -8.38 -3.38
CA VAL A 179 5.36 -7.75 -3.97
C VAL A 179 6.05 -8.69 -4.95
N HIS A 180 6.83 -8.11 -5.86
CA HIS A 180 7.58 -8.85 -6.87
C HIS A 180 8.93 -9.34 -6.31
N HIS A 181 9.16 -10.65 -6.30
CA HIS A 181 10.29 -11.27 -5.60
C HIS A 181 11.66 -10.94 -6.20
N ALA A 182 11.69 -10.59 -7.49
CA ALA A 182 12.89 -10.08 -8.15
C ALA A 182 13.33 -8.69 -7.62
N LEU A 183 12.41 -7.88 -7.06
CA LEU A 183 12.71 -6.55 -6.52
C LEU A 183 12.92 -6.56 -5.01
N MET A 184 12.28 -7.49 -4.28
CA MET A 184 12.38 -7.61 -2.83
C MET A 184 12.10 -9.02 -2.33
N ASP A 185 12.18 -9.25 -1.02
CA ASP A 185 11.96 -10.55 -0.38
C ASP A 185 11.29 -10.36 0.99
N GLY A 186 11.07 -11.46 1.71
CA GLY A 186 10.38 -11.46 3.00
C GLY A 186 11.01 -10.54 4.05
N TYR A 187 12.32 -10.25 3.98
CA TYR A 187 12.97 -9.30 4.89
C TYR A 187 12.41 -7.88 4.71
N HIS A 188 12.27 -7.43 3.47
CA HIS A 188 11.80 -6.08 3.14
C HIS A 188 10.32 -5.91 3.52
N VAL A 189 9.52 -6.96 3.31
CA VAL A 189 8.12 -6.98 3.76
C VAL A 189 8.04 -6.95 5.28
N GLY A 190 8.86 -7.74 5.99
CA GLY A 190 8.95 -7.69 7.45
C GLY A 190 9.34 -6.30 7.97
N LEU A 191 10.29 -5.63 7.31
CA LEU A 191 10.69 -4.26 7.64
C LEU A 191 9.55 -3.26 7.49
N LEU A 192 8.66 -3.44 6.50
CA LEU A 192 7.45 -2.62 6.38
C LEU A 192 6.53 -2.79 7.60
N TYR A 193 6.24 -4.03 8.00
CA TYR A 193 5.42 -4.30 9.19
C TYR A 193 6.03 -3.71 10.46
N GLU A 194 7.35 -3.88 10.67
CA GLU A 194 8.06 -3.34 11.83
C GLU A 194 7.98 -1.81 11.87
N LYS A 195 8.26 -1.14 10.74
CA LYS A 195 8.18 0.32 10.64
C LYS A 195 6.77 0.85 10.86
N MET A 196 5.75 0.18 10.31
CA MET A 196 4.36 0.56 10.52
C MET A 196 3.98 0.42 12.00
N GLN A 197 4.32 -0.71 12.63
CA GLN A 197 4.01 -0.93 14.04
C GLN A 197 4.72 0.08 14.93
N LYS A 198 5.99 0.36 14.66
CA LYS A 198 6.75 1.40 15.38
C LYS A 198 6.11 2.78 15.25
N PHE A 199 5.79 3.20 14.03
CA PHE A 199 5.14 4.48 13.78
C PHE A 199 3.82 4.60 14.53
N ILE A 200 2.98 3.55 14.50
CA ILE A 200 1.70 3.54 15.20
C ILE A 200 1.88 3.60 16.72
N ASN A 201 2.87 2.89 17.26
CA ASN A 201 3.15 2.89 18.70
C ASN A 201 3.58 4.28 19.20
N GLU A 202 4.26 5.05 18.37
CA GLU A 202 4.73 6.42 18.66
C GLU A 202 3.62 7.50 18.53
N LEU A 203 2.43 7.15 18.04
CA LEU A 203 1.29 8.07 17.99
C LEU A 203 0.70 8.28 19.40
N VAL A 204 1.00 9.46 19.98
CA VAL A 204 0.50 9.89 21.29
C VAL A 204 -0.94 10.33 21.25
#